data_AF-V4U502-F1
#
_entry.id   AF-V4U502-F1
#
_cell.length_a   1.000
_cell.length_b   1.000
_cell.length_c   1.000
_cell.angle_alpha   90.00
_cell.angle_beta   90.00
_cell.angle_gamma   90.00
#
_symmetry.space_group_name_H-M   'P 1'
#
loop_
_entity.id
_entity.type
_entity.pdbx_description
1 polymer ?
#
loop_
_entity_poly.entity_id
_entity_poly.type
_entity_poly.pdbx_seq_one_letter_code
_entity_poly.pdbx_strand_id
1 'polypeptide(L)'
;MFIHPSVKNTEANVSLVAAMGHSRRGQIVFALSLHYGFHAVIGLDPVAGTSKSTGLDPSILSFESFDFSIPVTMIGTGLGGVARCITPCAPEGANHEEFFNRCKSSSRAHFVATDYGHMDILDDNPSDVKSWALSKYFCKNGNQSRDPMGEMQVMQPIGDVYLFRLSMRRCVSGIVVAFPKDFFDGDAEDFRQILKDPSFAPIKLDSVEYIDASSMLMTTHEKV
;
A
#
# COMPACT_ATOMS: atom_id res chain seq x y z
N MET A 1 2.64 10.29 -11.71
CA MET A 1 1.63 10.13 -12.77
C MET A 1 2.13 9.04 -13.71
N PHE A 2 1.55 7.85 -13.66
CA PHE A 2 1.82 6.79 -14.63
C PHE A 2 0.73 6.85 -15.70
N ILE A 3 1.10 7.24 -16.92
CA ILE A 3 0.24 7.06 -18.09
C ILE A 3 0.75 5.81 -18.78
N HIS A 4 -0.07 4.77 -18.86
CA HIS A 4 0.30 3.53 -19.55
C HIS A 4 0.38 3.80 -21.06
N PRO A 5 1.54 3.63 -21.72
CA PRO A 5 1.74 4.07 -23.10
C PRO A 5 1.01 3.22 -24.16
N SER A 6 0.27 2.17 -23.76
CA SER A 6 -0.39 1.25 -24.72
C SER A 6 -1.85 1.58 -25.05
N VAL A 7 -2.46 2.59 -24.43
CA VAL A 7 -3.87 2.93 -24.72
C VAL A 7 -3.91 4.08 -25.73
N LYS A 8 -3.93 3.75 -27.01
CA LYS A 8 -4.12 4.75 -28.07
C LYS A 8 -5.47 5.43 -27.91
N ASN A 9 -5.52 6.76 -28.10
CA ASN A 9 -6.73 7.58 -28.08
C ASN A 9 -7.43 7.75 -26.72
N THR A 10 -6.69 7.72 -25.61
CA THR A 10 -7.23 8.13 -24.30
C THR A 10 -6.67 9.48 -23.88
N GLU A 11 -7.56 10.39 -23.47
CA GLU A 11 -7.19 11.65 -22.85
C GLU A 11 -7.20 11.49 -21.33
N ALA A 12 -6.14 11.95 -20.67
CA ALA A 12 -6.08 11.93 -19.22
C ALA A 12 -7.08 12.96 -18.68
N ASN A 13 -8.02 12.52 -17.84
CA ASN A 13 -8.88 13.45 -17.10
C ASN A 13 -8.07 14.07 -15.95
N VAL A 14 -7.53 15.26 -16.19
CA VAL A 14 -6.76 16.02 -15.18
C VAL A 14 -7.60 16.48 -13.99
N SER A 15 -8.93 16.35 -14.07
CA SER A 15 -9.85 16.61 -12.96
C SER A 15 -9.91 15.44 -11.96
N LEU A 16 -9.29 14.30 -12.28
CA LEU A 16 -9.25 13.11 -11.42
C LEU A 16 -7.81 12.59 -11.35
N VAL A 17 -7.12 12.99 -10.29
CA VAL A 17 -5.69 12.66 -10.10
C VAL A 17 -5.50 11.96 -8.76
N ALA A 18 -5.08 10.69 -8.83
CA ALA A 18 -4.61 9.95 -7.66
C ALA A 18 -3.08 10.02 -7.54
N ALA A 19 -2.57 10.17 -6.32
CA ALA A 19 -1.15 10.12 -6.02
C ALA A 19 -0.79 8.86 -5.24
N MET A 20 0.36 8.24 -5.58
CA MET A 20 0.81 7.00 -4.97
C MET A 20 2.32 6.96 -4.79
N GLY A 21 2.78 6.39 -3.68
CA GLY A 21 4.19 6.13 -3.45
C GLY A 21 4.45 4.93 -2.55
N HIS A 22 5.55 4.22 -2.85
CA HIS A 22 6.08 3.14 -2.00
C HIS A 22 7.18 3.64 -1.05
N SER A 23 7.25 3.08 0.16
CA SER A 23 8.35 3.34 1.09
C SER A 23 8.51 4.84 1.40
N ARG A 24 9.73 5.37 1.28
CA ARG A 24 10.05 6.80 1.40
C ARG A 24 9.36 7.68 0.36
N ARG A 25 8.84 7.13 -0.75
CA ARG A 25 8.02 7.90 -1.69
C ARG A 25 6.56 8.01 -1.23
N GLY A 26 6.10 7.07 -0.39
CA GLY A 26 4.78 7.14 0.24
C GLY A 26 4.64 8.38 1.12
N GLN A 27 5.61 8.65 1.99
CA GLN A 27 5.61 9.89 2.80
C GLN A 27 5.58 11.17 1.94
N ILE A 28 6.31 11.17 0.81
CA ILE A 28 6.33 12.33 -0.11
C ILE A 28 4.92 12.57 -0.68
N VAL A 29 4.22 11.50 -1.04
CA VAL A 29 2.85 11.62 -1.54
C VAL A 29 1.90 12.17 -0.48
N PHE A 30 2.00 11.72 0.77
CA PHE A 30 1.19 12.28 1.86
C PHE A 30 1.51 13.77 2.09
N ALA A 31 2.79 14.15 2.08
CA ALA A 31 3.20 15.54 2.21
C ALA A 31 2.70 16.42 1.06
N LEU A 32 2.84 15.94 -0.18
CA LEU A 32 2.35 16.68 -1.34
C LEU A 32 0.83 16.83 -1.27
N SER A 33 0.11 15.83 -0.75
CA SER A 33 -1.36 15.88 -0.63
C SER A 33 -1.87 16.91 0.39
N LEU A 34 -1.01 17.40 1.29
CA LEU A 34 -1.35 18.52 2.19
C LEU A 34 -1.32 19.88 1.47
N HIS A 35 -0.64 19.98 0.33
CA HIS A 35 -0.38 21.25 -0.34
C HIS A 35 -0.85 21.30 -1.80
N TYR A 36 -1.12 20.15 -2.42
CA TYR A 36 -1.52 20.01 -3.81
C TYR A 36 -2.85 19.27 -3.93
N GLY A 37 -3.65 19.67 -4.90
CA GLY A 37 -4.98 19.10 -5.16
C GLY A 37 -4.90 17.73 -5.83
N PHE A 38 -4.76 16.67 -5.04
CA PHE A 38 -5.09 15.32 -5.47
C PHE A 38 -6.53 14.98 -5.11
N HIS A 39 -7.09 13.97 -5.77
CA HIS A 39 -8.45 13.48 -5.55
C HIS A 39 -8.48 12.15 -4.80
N ALA A 40 -7.34 11.46 -4.71
CA ALA A 40 -7.17 10.27 -3.91
C ALA A 40 -5.67 10.03 -3.59
N VAL A 41 -5.40 9.33 -2.49
CA VAL A 41 -4.03 8.97 -2.07
C VAL A 41 -3.91 7.47 -1.87
N ILE A 42 -2.84 6.88 -2.38
CA ILE A 42 -2.51 5.47 -2.18
C ILE A 42 -1.11 5.31 -1.59
N GLY A 43 -1.03 4.88 -0.33
CA GLY A 43 0.23 4.59 0.35
C GLY A 43 0.61 3.12 0.21
N LEU A 44 1.73 2.81 -0.46
CA LEU A 44 2.26 1.45 -0.55
C LEU A 44 3.35 1.27 0.49
N ASP A 45 3.04 0.63 1.60
CA ASP A 45 3.94 0.40 2.72
C ASP A 45 4.81 1.65 3.04
N PRO A 46 4.17 2.82 3.28
CA PRO A 46 4.88 4.08 3.41
C PRO A 46 5.81 4.05 4.62
N VAL A 47 6.98 4.66 4.46
CA VAL A 47 8.01 4.74 5.49
C VAL A 47 8.45 6.18 5.63
N ALA A 48 8.51 6.62 6.86
CA ALA A 48 8.85 7.99 7.19
C ALA A 48 10.29 8.19 7.66
N GLY A 49 11.03 7.11 7.85
CA GLY A 49 12.43 7.11 8.28
C GLY A 49 12.84 5.71 8.74
N THR A 50 14.13 5.51 8.97
CA THR A 50 14.65 4.26 9.58
C THR A 50 14.43 4.19 11.10
N SER A 51 13.73 5.18 11.67
CA SER A 51 13.30 5.32 13.06
C SER A 51 12.39 6.55 13.19
N LYS A 52 11.71 6.73 14.34
CA LYS A 52 10.95 7.95 14.67
C LYS A 52 11.79 9.24 14.57
N SER A 53 13.10 9.14 14.75
CA SER A 53 14.04 10.28 14.84
C SER A 53 14.86 10.54 13.57
N THR A 54 14.74 9.71 12.53
CA THR A 54 15.52 9.81 11.29
C THR A 54 14.63 10.17 10.09
N GLY A 55 13.61 10.98 10.32
CA GLY A 55 12.77 11.50 9.25
C GLY A 55 13.54 12.42 8.30
N LEU A 56 12.99 12.67 7.11
CA LEU A 56 13.52 13.71 6.22
C LEU A 56 13.51 15.06 6.94
N ASP A 57 14.35 16.01 6.51
CA ASP A 57 14.31 17.40 6.99
C ASP A 57 13.84 18.31 5.82
N PRO A 58 12.78 19.12 5.97
CA PRO A 58 11.87 19.16 7.12
C PRO A 58 11.07 17.86 7.25
N SER A 59 10.87 17.44 8.50
CA SER A 59 10.15 16.20 8.78
C SER A 59 8.71 16.31 8.34
N ILE A 60 8.34 15.54 7.32
CA ILE A 60 6.94 15.29 6.98
C ILE A 60 6.21 14.62 8.16
N LEU A 61 6.92 14.00 9.11
CA LEU A 61 6.34 13.51 10.38
C LEU A 61 6.29 14.55 11.50
N SER A 62 6.75 15.79 11.28
CA SER A 62 6.45 16.87 12.21
C SER A 62 4.97 17.25 12.18
N PHE A 63 4.22 16.80 11.16
CA PHE A 63 2.77 16.83 11.18
C PHE A 63 2.26 15.81 12.21
N GLU A 64 1.54 16.30 13.22
CA GLU A 64 0.82 15.46 14.19
C GLU A 64 -0.25 14.60 13.48
N SER A 65 -0.74 15.04 12.33
CA SER A 65 -1.75 14.36 11.52
C SER A 65 -1.67 14.73 10.03
N PHE A 66 -2.13 13.83 9.17
CA PHE A 66 -2.39 14.11 7.75
C PHE A 66 -3.86 14.46 7.58
N ASP A 67 -4.16 15.76 7.52
CA ASP A 67 -5.52 16.28 7.42
C ASP A 67 -5.84 16.73 5.99
N PHE A 68 -6.47 15.84 5.24
CA PHE A 68 -7.02 16.13 3.93
C PHE A 68 -8.31 15.32 3.73
N SER A 69 -9.32 15.93 3.11
CA SER A 69 -10.67 15.37 2.97
C SER A 69 -10.84 14.42 1.78
N ILE A 70 -9.74 13.91 1.23
CA ILE A 70 -9.74 13.03 0.06
C ILE A 70 -9.61 11.57 0.47
N PRO A 71 -10.18 10.62 -0.28
CA PRO A 71 -10.11 9.21 0.06
C PRO A 71 -8.67 8.69 0.06
N VAL A 72 -8.40 7.74 0.96
CA VAL A 72 -7.07 7.16 1.18
C VAL A 72 -7.14 5.65 1.23
N THR A 73 -6.21 4.98 0.54
CA THR A 73 -5.97 3.55 0.76
C THR A 73 -4.51 3.31 1.11
N MET A 74 -4.26 2.52 2.14
CA MET A 74 -2.93 2.09 2.54
C MET A 74 -2.79 0.58 2.40
N ILE A 75 -1.69 0.14 1.79
CA ILE A 75 -1.36 -1.28 1.62
C ILE A 75 0.00 -1.51 2.29
N GLY A 76 -0.03 -1.95 3.55
CA GLY A 76 1.14 -2.24 4.37
C GLY A 76 1.65 -3.67 4.24
N THR A 77 2.85 -3.93 4.77
CA THR A 77 3.44 -5.28 4.81
C THR A 77 3.67 -5.75 6.25
N GLY A 78 3.31 -7.00 6.56
CA GLY A 78 3.41 -7.54 7.92
C GLY A 78 4.86 -7.83 8.37
N LEU A 79 5.79 -8.02 7.42
CA LEU A 79 7.20 -8.29 7.73
C LEU A 79 8.10 -7.06 7.59
N GLY A 80 7.58 -5.90 7.17
CA GLY A 80 8.36 -4.68 6.94
C GLY A 80 9.07 -4.15 8.19
N GLY A 81 8.44 -4.32 9.36
CA GLY A 81 8.99 -3.98 10.68
C GLY A 81 9.97 -5.00 11.26
N VAL A 82 10.23 -6.10 10.56
CA VAL A 82 11.13 -7.16 11.03
C VAL A 82 12.51 -7.00 10.39
N ALA A 83 13.51 -6.74 11.23
CA ALA A 83 14.91 -6.71 10.81
C ALA A 83 15.38 -8.13 10.42
N ARG A 84 16.21 -8.22 9.38
CA ARG A 84 16.93 -9.46 9.06
C ARG A 84 18.36 -9.44 9.63
N CYS A 85 19.07 -8.32 9.48
CA CYS A 85 20.44 -8.18 9.96
C CYS A 85 20.70 -6.90 10.78
N ILE A 86 20.39 -5.70 10.27
CA ILE A 86 20.78 -4.44 10.93
C ILE A 86 19.57 -3.64 11.40
N THR A 87 18.68 -3.27 10.49
CA THR A 87 17.48 -2.47 10.79
C THR A 87 16.28 -2.93 9.96
N PRO A 88 15.05 -2.83 10.48
CA PRO A 88 13.85 -3.03 9.67
C PRO A 88 13.71 -1.92 8.61
N CYS A 89 13.01 -2.23 7.52
CA CYS A 89 12.78 -1.26 6.44
C CYS A 89 11.64 -0.31 6.78
N ALA A 90 10.62 -0.82 7.47
CA ALA A 90 9.45 -0.09 7.93
C ALA A 90 9.32 -0.27 9.45
N PRO A 91 10.22 0.35 10.24
CA PRO A 91 10.20 0.23 11.70
C PRO A 91 8.87 0.69 12.29
N GLU A 92 8.49 0.06 13.40
CA GLU A 92 7.36 0.48 14.23
C GLU A 92 7.46 1.97 14.58
N GLY A 93 6.34 2.68 14.45
CA GLY A 93 6.25 4.13 14.68
C GLY A 93 6.79 5.00 13.54
N ALA A 94 7.20 4.41 12.41
CA ALA A 94 7.51 5.13 11.16
C ALA A 94 7.03 4.36 9.92
N ASN A 95 6.09 3.42 10.10
CA ASN A 95 5.56 2.49 9.09
C ASN A 95 4.11 2.83 8.71
N HIS A 96 3.51 1.99 7.88
CA HIS A 96 2.15 2.15 7.38
C HIS A 96 1.07 2.32 8.47
N GLU A 97 1.22 1.71 9.65
CA GLU A 97 0.27 1.86 10.77
C GLU A 97 0.29 3.30 11.29
N GLU A 98 1.48 3.88 11.43
CA GLU A 98 1.63 5.27 11.86
C GLU A 98 1.00 6.23 10.83
N PHE A 99 1.20 5.96 9.53
CA PHE A 99 0.53 6.73 8.48
C PHE A 99 -0.99 6.62 8.59
N PHE A 100 -1.51 5.41 8.81
CA PHE A 100 -2.95 5.18 8.95
C PHE A 100 -3.52 5.92 10.15
N ASN A 101 -2.94 5.74 11.33
CA ASN A 101 -3.38 6.35 12.57
C ASN A 101 -3.36 7.89 12.53
N ARG A 102 -2.36 8.47 11.86
CA ARG A 102 -2.23 9.92 11.69
C ARG A 102 -3.10 10.50 10.58
N CYS A 103 -3.55 9.69 9.62
CA CYS A 103 -4.49 10.16 8.60
C CYS A 103 -5.82 10.56 9.25
N LYS A 104 -6.44 11.66 8.83
CA LYS A 104 -7.76 12.11 9.33
C LYS A 104 -8.84 12.10 8.27
N SER A 105 -8.52 11.61 7.06
CA SER A 105 -9.51 11.41 6.01
C SER A 105 -10.66 10.55 6.51
N SER A 106 -11.88 11.01 6.26
CA SER A 106 -13.12 10.33 6.64
C SER A 106 -13.37 9.08 5.80
N SER A 107 -12.70 8.92 4.65
CA SER A 107 -12.78 7.74 3.78
C SER A 107 -11.41 7.11 3.65
N ARG A 108 -11.06 6.17 4.53
CA ARG A 108 -9.73 5.54 4.55
C ARG A 108 -9.79 4.04 4.77
N ALA A 109 -8.96 3.30 4.02
CA ALA A 109 -8.78 1.86 4.17
C ALA A 109 -7.32 1.51 4.49
N HIS A 110 -7.12 0.45 5.29
CA HIS A 110 -5.80 -0.11 5.57
C HIS A 110 -5.78 -1.63 5.43
N PHE A 111 -5.03 -2.08 4.44
CA PHE A 111 -4.77 -3.49 4.15
C PHE A 111 -3.36 -3.86 4.63
N VAL A 112 -3.18 -5.03 5.25
CA VAL A 112 -1.86 -5.53 5.67
C VAL A 112 -1.60 -6.90 5.04
N ALA A 113 -0.62 -6.97 4.15
CA ALA A 113 -0.13 -8.21 3.56
C ALA A 113 0.76 -8.95 4.57
N THR A 114 0.16 -9.84 5.35
CA THR A 114 0.74 -10.37 6.61
C THR A 114 2.07 -11.09 6.42
N ASP A 115 2.14 -11.87 5.34
CA ASP A 115 3.23 -12.80 5.10
C ASP A 115 4.32 -12.19 4.19
N TYR A 116 4.17 -10.90 3.83
CA TYR A 116 5.01 -10.19 2.88
C TYR A 116 5.91 -9.18 3.57
N GLY A 117 7.10 -8.96 3.00
CA GLY A 117 8.03 -7.93 3.44
C GLY A 117 8.02 -6.68 2.58
N HIS A 118 8.64 -5.63 3.10
CA HIS A 118 8.66 -4.29 2.50
C HIS A 118 9.07 -4.28 1.02
N MET A 119 10.02 -5.13 0.66
CA MET A 119 10.56 -5.21 -0.69
C MET A 119 9.74 -6.13 -1.61
N ASP A 120 8.80 -6.92 -1.11
CA ASP A 120 8.00 -7.85 -1.93
C ASP A 120 6.98 -7.16 -2.84
N ILE A 121 6.75 -5.86 -2.64
CA ILE A 121 5.95 -5.00 -3.52
C ILE A 121 6.69 -4.70 -4.85
N LEU A 122 8.03 -4.69 -4.83
CA LEU A 122 8.84 -4.27 -5.98
C LEU A 122 8.98 -5.37 -7.03
N ASP A 123 9.27 -4.94 -8.26
CA ASP A 123 9.62 -5.85 -9.35
C ASP A 123 10.83 -6.74 -9.05
N ASP A 124 10.87 -7.86 -9.75
CA ASP A 124 11.96 -8.83 -9.65
C ASP A 124 13.20 -8.44 -10.46
N ASN A 125 13.06 -7.50 -11.41
CA ASN A 125 14.15 -7.03 -12.25
C ASN A 125 14.52 -5.58 -11.91
N PRO A 126 15.24 -5.35 -10.80
CA PRO A 126 15.66 -4.01 -10.41
C PRO A 126 16.66 -3.44 -11.43
N SER A 127 16.55 -2.15 -11.73
CA SER A 127 17.57 -1.44 -12.52
C SER A 127 18.94 -1.38 -11.83
N ASP A 128 18.96 -1.47 -10.49
CA ASP A 128 20.17 -1.58 -9.67
C ASP A 128 20.15 -2.87 -8.84
N VAL A 129 20.73 -3.93 -9.41
CA VAL A 129 20.82 -5.26 -8.81
C VAL A 129 21.56 -5.25 -7.48
N LYS A 130 22.58 -4.39 -7.30
CA LYS A 130 23.37 -4.32 -6.06
C LYS A 130 22.53 -3.74 -4.93
N SER A 131 21.88 -2.60 -5.16
CA SER A 131 21.01 -1.97 -4.17
C SER A 131 19.83 -2.86 -3.81
N TRP A 132 19.26 -3.57 -4.78
CA TRP A 132 18.19 -4.54 -4.54
C TRP A 132 18.67 -5.74 -3.72
N ALA A 133 19.81 -6.33 -4.05
CA ALA A 133 20.37 -7.45 -3.30
C ALA A 133 20.69 -7.04 -1.84
N LEU A 134 21.26 -5.85 -1.65
CA LEU A 134 21.51 -5.27 -0.33
C LEU A 134 20.21 -5.04 0.45
N SER A 135 19.16 -4.53 -0.21
CA SER A 135 17.87 -4.32 0.44
C SER A 135 17.25 -5.60 1.01
N LYS A 136 17.44 -6.75 0.33
CA LYS A 136 17.00 -8.07 0.81
C LYS A 136 17.81 -8.60 2.00
N TYR A 137 19.00 -8.06 2.22
CA TYR A 137 19.83 -8.40 3.37
C TYR A 137 19.40 -7.63 4.63
N PHE A 138 18.92 -6.39 4.47
CA PHE A 138 18.53 -5.56 5.60
C PHE A 138 17.21 -6.00 6.24
N CYS A 139 16.22 -6.33 5.41
CA CYS A 139 14.84 -6.48 5.84
C CYS A 139 14.29 -7.87 5.53
N LYS A 140 13.37 -8.33 6.36
CA LYS A 140 12.73 -9.63 6.18
C LYS A 140 11.81 -9.58 4.95
N ASN A 141 11.94 -10.57 4.09
CA ASN A 141 10.98 -10.86 3.01
C ASN A 141 10.12 -12.04 3.42
N GLY A 142 8.96 -12.18 2.79
CA GLY A 142 8.14 -13.38 2.93
C GLY A 142 8.89 -14.62 2.47
N ASN A 143 8.63 -15.75 3.14
CA ASN A 143 9.34 -17.01 2.88
C ASN A 143 8.40 -18.19 2.54
N GLN A 144 7.11 -17.94 2.29
CA GLN A 144 6.16 -19.03 2.05
C GLN A 144 5.62 -19.01 0.64
N SER A 145 5.98 -20.02 -0.14
CA SER A 145 5.05 -20.59 -1.12
C SER A 145 3.81 -21.06 -0.33
N ARG A 146 2.67 -20.40 -0.53
CA ARG A 146 1.37 -21.01 -0.22
C ARG A 146 0.78 -21.48 -1.52
N ASP A 147 1.17 -22.69 -1.93
CA ASP A 147 0.29 -23.53 -2.71
C ASP A 147 0.51 -25.00 -2.33
N PRO A 148 -0.44 -25.64 -1.62
CA PRO A 148 -0.66 -27.06 -1.74
C PRO A 148 -1.59 -27.29 -2.94
N MET A 149 -1.15 -26.97 -4.15
CA MET A 149 -1.75 -27.49 -5.38
C MET A 149 -0.76 -28.45 -6.04
N GLY A 150 -1.20 -29.71 -6.13
CA GLY A 150 -0.37 -30.86 -6.45
C GLY A 150 0.31 -30.82 -7.81
N GLU A 151 1.35 -31.65 -7.90
CA GLU A 151 1.92 -32.21 -9.13
C GLU A 151 1.93 -31.30 -10.37
N MET A 152 2.92 -30.41 -10.43
CA MET A 152 3.66 -30.26 -11.67
C MET A 152 5.14 -30.18 -11.33
N GLN A 153 5.84 -31.24 -11.70
CA GLN A 153 7.27 -31.43 -11.54
C GLN A 153 8.00 -30.41 -12.43
N VAL A 154 8.22 -29.20 -11.90
CA VAL A 154 9.12 -28.22 -12.53
C VAL A 154 10.26 -27.97 -11.56
N MET A 155 11.44 -28.32 -12.02
CA MET A 155 12.71 -27.95 -11.42
C MET A 155 12.72 -26.46 -11.04
N GLN A 156 13.11 -26.15 -9.78
CA GLN A 156 13.88 -24.97 -9.32
C GLN A 156 13.22 -24.19 -8.14
N PRO A 157 13.88 -24.06 -6.96
CA PRO A 157 13.43 -23.22 -5.82
C PRO A 157 13.33 -21.71 -6.12
N ILE A 158 13.75 -21.30 -7.31
CA ILE A 158 13.67 -19.93 -7.79
C ILE A 158 12.22 -19.59 -8.18
N GLY A 159 11.47 -20.52 -8.80
CA GLY A 159 10.13 -20.28 -9.33
C GLY A 159 9.10 -19.88 -8.27
N ASP A 160 9.13 -20.53 -7.11
CA ASP A 160 8.19 -20.31 -6.00
C ASP A 160 8.27 -18.89 -5.43
N VAL A 161 9.48 -18.32 -5.36
CA VAL A 161 9.69 -16.95 -4.88
C VAL A 161 9.14 -15.92 -5.87
N TYR A 162 9.28 -16.17 -7.17
CA TYR A 162 8.70 -15.31 -8.21
C TYR A 162 7.17 -15.33 -8.16
N LEU A 163 6.56 -16.51 -8.03
CA LEU A 163 5.12 -16.65 -7.89
C LEU A 163 4.59 -15.96 -6.64
N PHE A 164 5.30 -16.09 -5.50
CA PHE A 164 4.94 -15.41 -4.27
C PHE A 164 4.91 -13.88 -4.41
N ARG A 165 5.96 -13.27 -4.97
CA ARG A 165 6.02 -11.81 -5.22
C ARG A 165 5.08 -11.36 -6.33
N LEU A 166 4.75 -12.24 -7.28
CA LEU A 166 3.71 -11.99 -8.27
C LEU A 166 2.33 -11.88 -7.61
N SER A 167 1.99 -12.75 -6.66
CA SER A 167 0.72 -12.65 -5.92
C SER A 167 0.61 -11.34 -5.14
N MET A 168 1.69 -10.87 -4.52
CA MET A 168 1.74 -9.54 -3.88
C MET A 168 1.38 -8.44 -4.87
N ARG A 169 2.08 -8.41 -6.01
CA ARG A 169 1.86 -7.37 -7.04
C ARG A 169 0.47 -7.46 -7.65
N ARG A 170 -0.09 -8.65 -7.82
CA ARG A 170 -1.49 -8.84 -8.26
C ARG A 170 -2.48 -8.26 -7.26
N CYS A 171 -2.31 -8.55 -5.97
CA CYS A 171 -3.13 -7.96 -4.91
C CYS A 171 -3.04 -6.43 -4.91
N VAL A 172 -1.81 -5.88 -4.88
CA VAL A 172 -1.57 -4.43 -4.92
C VAL A 172 -2.24 -3.83 -6.15
N SER A 173 -1.99 -4.38 -7.35
CA SER A 173 -2.57 -3.86 -8.60
C SER A 173 -4.09 -3.88 -8.58
N GLY A 174 -4.69 -4.95 -8.05
CA GLY A 174 -6.15 -5.07 -7.88
C GLY A 174 -6.71 -3.95 -7.01
N ILE A 175 -6.15 -3.76 -5.81
CA ILE A 175 -6.58 -2.68 -4.89
C ILE A 175 -6.37 -1.31 -5.52
N VAL A 176 -5.24 -1.10 -6.19
CA VAL A 176 -4.88 0.17 -6.86
C VAL A 176 -5.82 0.54 -7.99
N VAL A 177 -6.46 -0.43 -8.64
CA VAL A 177 -7.46 -0.21 -9.67
C VAL A 177 -8.86 -0.09 -9.07
N ALA A 178 -9.22 -0.97 -8.14
CA ALA A 178 -10.54 -1.01 -7.52
C ALA A 178 -10.82 0.24 -6.69
N PHE A 179 -9.83 0.76 -5.97
CA PHE A 179 -10.01 1.93 -5.12
C PHE A 179 -10.39 3.21 -5.90
N PRO A 180 -9.64 3.64 -6.94
CA PRO A 180 -10.07 4.78 -7.75
C PRO A 180 -11.41 4.55 -8.46
N LYS A 181 -11.72 3.32 -8.90
CA LYS A 181 -13.02 3.00 -9.51
C LYS A 181 -14.19 3.28 -8.56
N ASP A 182 -14.07 2.90 -7.29
CA ASP A 182 -15.09 3.22 -6.28
C ASP A 182 -15.27 4.74 -6.15
N PHE A 183 -14.17 5.47 -5.90
CA PHE A 183 -14.26 6.89 -5.56
C PHE A 183 -14.40 7.86 -6.74
N PHE A 184 -13.99 7.47 -7.95
CA PHE A 184 -14.07 8.32 -9.14
C PHE A 184 -15.23 7.94 -10.05
N ASP A 185 -15.51 6.65 -10.21
CA ASP A 185 -16.52 6.15 -11.15
C ASP A 185 -17.81 5.67 -10.44
N GLY A 186 -17.79 5.54 -9.11
CA GLY A 186 -18.89 4.96 -8.32
C GLY A 186 -19.00 3.44 -8.47
N ASP A 187 -18.02 2.80 -9.13
CA ASP A 187 -17.94 1.35 -9.33
C ASP A 187 -17.26 0.70 -8.12
N ALA A 188 -18.07 0.46 -7.09
CA ALA A 188 -17.59 0.05 -5.77
C ALA A 188 -17.46 -1.48 -5.59
N GLU A 189 -17.89 -2.29 -6.57
CA GLU A 189 -18.09 -3.73 -6.40
C GLU A 189 -16.82 -4.43 -5.90
N ASP A 190 -15.72 -4.30 -6.65
CA ASP A 190 -14.46 -4.97 -6.34
C ASP A 190 -13.86 -4.49 -5.01
N PHE A 191 -13.85 -3.17 -4.79
CA PHE A 191 -13.20 -2.57 -3.61
C PHE A 191 -13.99 -2.89 -2.34
N ARG A 192 -15.32 -2.78 -2.37
CA ARG A 192 -16.16 -3.10 -1.21
C ARG A 192 -16.18 -4.60 -0.93
N GLN A 193 -16.05 -5.44 -1.96
CA GLN A 193 -15.94 -6.88 -1.79
C GLN A 193 -14.66 -7.26 -1.04
N ILE A 194 -13.50 -6.73 -1.42
CA ILE A 194 -12.23 -7.03 -0.71
C ILE A 194 -12.17 -6.44 0.70
N LEU A 195 -12.87 -5.31 0.94
CA LEU A 195 -13.03 -4.76 2.29
C LEU A 195 -13.87 -5.69 3.19
N LYS A 196 -14.97 -6.22 2.66
CA LYS A 196 -15.89 -7.09 3.39
C LYS A 196 -15.32 -8.49 3.62
N ASP A 197 -14.66 -9.03 2.60
CA ASP A 197 -14.06 -10.35 2.63
C ASP A 197 -12.65 -10.31 2.01
N PRO A 198 -11.62 -10.08 2.85
CA PRO A 198 -10.24 -9.99 2.38
C PRO A 198 -9.71 -11.30 1.77
N SER A 199 -10.43 -12.42 1.90
CA SER A 199 -10.05 -13.70 1.30
C SER A 199 -10.20 -13.73 -0.23
N PHE A 200 -10.89 -12.74 -0.82
CA PHE A 200 -10.93 -12.54 -2.27
C PHE A 200 -9.57 -12.11 -2.85
N ALA A 201 -8.67 -11.58 -2.01
CA ALA A 201 -7.33 -11.23 -2.43
C ALA A 201 -6.50 -12.49 -2.75
N PRO A 202 -5.57 -12.44 -3.72
CA PRO A 202 -4.68 -13.57 -4.03
C PRO A 202 -3.60 -13.80 -2.94
N ILE A 203 -3.66 -13.06 -1.85
CA ILE A 203 -2.73 -13.13 -0.70
C ILE A 203 -3.52 -12.99 0.59
N LYS A 204 -2.94 -13.45 1.70
CA LYS A 204 -3.51 -13.18 3.02
C LYS A 204 -3.38 -11.70 3.35
N LEU A 205 -4.53 -11.05 3.56
CA LEU A 205 -4.65 -9.73 4.15
C LEU A 205 -5.22 -9.90 5.57
N ASP A 206 -4.62 -9.23 6.56
CA ASP A 206 -5.26 -9.14 7.89
C ASP A 206 -6.53 -8.27 7.80
N SER A 207 -7.37 -8.35 8.84
CA SER A 207 -8.67 -7.64 8.89
C SER A 207 -8.51 -6.18 8.46
N VAL A 208 -9.26 -5.80 7.44
CA VAL A 208 -9.14 -4.48 6.82
C VAL A 208 -9.83 -3.45 7.70
N GLU A 209 -9.08 -2.44 8.14
CA GLU A 209 -9.67 -1.28 8.80
C GLU A 209 -10.21 -0.34 7.74
N TYR A 210 -11.52 -0.11 7.76
CA TYR A 210 -12.18 0.82 6.84
C TYR A 210 -13.06 1.80 7.60
N ILE A 211 -12.83 3.09 7.33
CA ILE A 211 -13.66 4.19 7.81
C ILE A 211 -14.30 4.84 6.58
N ASP A 212 -15.63 4.93 6.57
CA ASP A 212 -16.43 5.54 5.52
C ASP A 212 -17.05 6.84 6.02
N ALA A 213 -16.93 7.93 5.27
CA ALA A 213 -17.60 9.18 5.59
C ALA A 213 -19.13 9.01 5.69
N SER A 214 -19.70 8.05 4.94
CA SER A 214 -21.13 7.74 4.93
C SER A 214 -21.61 7.10 6.23
N SER A 215 -20.74 6.37 6.94
CA SER A 215 -21.10 5.75 8.23
C SER A 215 -21.04 6.74 9.40
N MET A 216 -20.27 7.82 9.28
CA MET A 216 -20.24 8.91 10.29
C MET A 216 -21.52 9.76 10.27
N LEU A 217 -22.11 10.00 9.09
CA LEU A 217 -23.35 10.78 8.94
C LEU A 217 -24.58 10.07 9.56
N MET A 218 -24.57 8.74 9.63
CA MET A 218 -25.65 7.97 10.27
C MET A 218 -25.67 8.17 11.79
N THR A 219 -24.49 8.32 12.43
CA THR A 219 -24.41 8.50 13.90
C THR A 219 -24.86 9.87 14.40
N THR A 220 -24.89 10.89 13.54
CA THR A 220 -25.35 12.24 13.90
C THR A 220 -26.87 12.43 13.84
N HIS A 221 -27.61 11.49 13.21
CA HIS A 221 -29.06 11.61 13.03
C HIS A 221 -29.91 10.78 14.00
N GLU A 222 -29.33 9.96 14.88
CA GLU A 222 -30.06 9.16 15.90
C GLU A 222 -30.11 9.80 17.30
N LYS A 223 -29.69 11.06 17.47
CA LYS A 223 -29.94 11.83 18.70
C LYS A 223 -30.85 13.01 18.43
N VAL A 224 -32.16 12.74 18.37
CA VAL A 224 -33.22 13.71 18.68
C VAL A 224 -34.20 13.05 19.64
#